data_AF-A0A9P8A337-F1
#
_entry.id   AF-A0A9P8A337-F1
#
_cell.length_a   1.000
_cell.length_b   1.000
_cell.length_c   1.000
_cell.angle_alpha   90.00
_cell.angle_beta   90.00
_cell.angle_gamma   90.00
#
_symmetry.space_group_name_H-M   'P 1'
#
loop_
_entity.id
_entity.type
_entity.pdbx_description
1 polymer ?
#
loop_
_entity_poly.entity_id
_entity_poly.type
_entity_poly.pdbx_seq_one_letter_code
_entity_poly.pdbx_strand_id
1 'polypeptide(L)'
;MSQDAAFIDPSDVVRQKNGRIDLFNTILSLKDSNSQIPVLDRSTVSSQNPLTTASLPISKSESSNDNGHPYPASAPHTTTTPSNIAGGSRKRHQSPSTIEGDGSHSAKLSRTAASSGSTAHAGGGGGRPFERVFIGYCARPETIPAGIAYWHDEQHVILKDAYPKAKVHMLVLPRQRIDKVTDLSGAGGIRFVEQLVERATWLVERLKKEWPMLEFKMGFHAIPSILQLHLHIISQEFCADALKKKQHWNSFTTPFFLNPQFVIDNIQTKGSFSLTAQQTEDFRAMISRDLKCNQCNERPKNMPALKRHLQEHFDRTVKQRQEQDAVVL
;
A
#
# COMPACT_ATOMS: atom_id res chain seq x y z
N MET A 1 22.72 -27.11 16.52
CA MET A 1 22.53 -27.97 15.32
C MET A 1 21.67 -27.19 14.34
N SER A 2 22.13 -27.13 13.08
CA SER A 2 21.56 -26.33 11.97
C SER A 2 20.06 -26.58 11.81
N GLN A 3 19.26 -25.52 11.63
CA GLN A 3 17.94 -25.63 11.01
C GLN A 3 18.05 -24.97 9.63
N ASP A 4 17.98 -25.82 8.62
CA ASP A 4 18.18 -25.47 7.22
C ASP A 4 17.07 -24.52 6.74
N ALA A 5 17.48 -23.49 6.01
CA ALA A 5 16.57 -22.58 5.35
C ALA A 5 15.76 -23.37 4.30
N ALA A 6 14.43 -23.35 4.39
CA ALA A 6 13.59 -23.96 3.37
C ALA A 6 13.73 -23.19 2.05
N PHE A 7 14.41 -23.81 1.08
CA PHE A 7 14.54 -23.31 -0.29
C PHE A 7 13.25 -23.61 -1.07
N ILE A 8 12.83 -22.69 -1.93
CA ILE A 8 11.83 -22.98 -2.97
C ILE A 8 12.46 -24.02 -3.89
N ASP A 9 11.77 -25.14 -4.14
CA ASP A 9 12.26 -26.15 -5.08
C ASP A 9 12.50 -25.48 -6.44
N PRO A 10 13.70 -25.58 -7.04
CA PRO A 10 13.98 -25.03 -8.35
C PRO A 10 12.99 -25.43 -9.45
N SER A 11 12.26 -26.55 -9.29
CA SER A 11 11.18 -26.97 -10.20
C SER A 11 9.95 -26.07 -10.17
N ASP A 12 9.69 -25.40 -9.05
CA ASP A 12 8.45 -24.64 -8.81
C ASP A 12 8.59 -23.16 -9.16
N VAL A 13 9.80 -22.74 -9.55
CA VAL A 13 10.12 -21.37 -9.91
C VAL A 13 9.65 -21.06 -11.32
N VAL A 14 8.63 -20.20 -11.44
CA VAL A 14 8.19 -19.68 -12.73
C VAL A 14 9.29 -18.79 -13.31
N ARG A 15 9.74 -19.08 -14.52
CA ARG A 15 10.81 -18.34 -15.21
C ARG A 15 10.28 -17.56 -16.40
N GLN A 16 10.78 -16.36 -16.59
CA GLN A 16 10.54 -15.52 -17.75
C GLN A 16 11.23 -16.12 -18.99
N LYS A 17 10.80 -15.73 -20.19
CA LYS A 17 11.37 -16.19 -21.47
C LYS A 17 12.90 -15.95 -21.60
N ASN A 18 13.47 -15.05 -20.80
CA ASN A 18 14.90 -14.76 -20.76
C ASN A 18 15.65 -15.51 -19.64
N GLY A 19 15.04 -16.54 -19.04
CA GLY A 19 15.65 -17.38 -17.99
C GLY A 19 15.65 -16.76 -16.59
N ARG A 20 15.26 -15.49 -16.43
CA ARG A 20 15.15 -14.84 -15.11
C ARG A 20 13.93 -15.32 -14.35
N ILE A 21 14.06 -15.38 -13.04
CA ILE A 21 12.98 -15.81 -12.13
C ILE A 21 11.84 -14.79 -12.15
N ASP A 22 10.62 -15.26 -12.46
CA ASP A 22 9.36 -14.51 -12.36
C ASP A 22 8.72 -14.75 -10.99
N LEU A 23 9.28 -14.08 -9.99
CA LEU A 23 8.92 -14.31 -8.59
C LEU A 23 7.44 -14.00 -8.30
N PHE A 24 6.84 -13.07 -9.05
CA PHE A 24 5.43 -12.70 -8.86
C PHE A 24 4.48 -13.82 -9.28
N ASN A 25 4.72 -14.46 -10.44
CA ASN A 25 3.89 -15.56 -10.90
C ASN A 25 4.20 -16.88 -10.17
N THR A 26 5.46 -17.07 -9.73
CA THR A 26 5.87 -18.17 -8.84
C THR A 26 5.06 -18.19 -7.55
N ILE A 27 4.83 -17.02 -6.94
CA ILE A 27 4.05 -16.89 -5.71
C ILE A 27 2.55 -17.12 -5.95
N LEU A 28 2.05 -16.85 -7.16
CA LEU A 28 0.66 -17.08 -7.51
C LEU A 28 0.36 -18.57 -7.75
N SER A 29 1.26 -19.31 -8.40
CA SER A 29 1.08 -20.75 -8.68
C SER A 29 1.16 -21.64 -7.43
N LEU A 30 1.93 -21.22 -6.41
CA LEU A 30 2.05 -21.96 -5.15
C LEU A 30 0.82 -21.83 -4.23
N LYS A 31 -0.11 -20.91 -4.51
CA LYS A 31 -1.34 -20.73 -3.71
C LYS A 31 -2.42 -21.77 -3.99
N ASP A 32 -2.33 -22.48 -5.10
CA ASP A 32 -3.36 -23.46 -5.51
C ASP A 32 -3.08 -24.88 -4.98
N SER A 33 -1.96 -25.10 -4.28
CA SER A 33 -1.49 -26.44 -3.86
C SER A 33 -1.28 -26.55 -2.34
N ASN A 34 -2.17 -27.25 -1.64
CA ASN A 34 -2.02 -27.87 -0.30
C ASN A 34 -2.03 -27.03 0.99
N SER A 35 -3.24 -26.84 1.53
CA SER A 35 -3.81 -27.52 2.71
C SER A 35 -2.92 -28.32 3.70
N GLN A 36 -3.11 -28.00 5.00
CA GLN A 36 -2.92 -28.77 6.26
C GLN A 36 -1.62 -28.58 7.11
N ILE A 37 -1.83 -28.44 8.43
CA ILE A 37 -0.92 -28.05 9.55
C ILE A 37 -0.72 -29.24 10.52
N PRO A 38 0.37 -29.34 11.31
CA PRO A 38 0.21 -29.44 12.77
C PRO A 38 1.28 -28.67 13.61
N VAL A 39 1.04 -28.60 14.93
CA VAL A 39 1.49 -27.59 15.90
C VAL A 39 2.05 -28.24 17.20
N LEU A 40 3.04 -27.66 17.93
CA LEU A 40 3.45 -28.10 19.29
C LEU A 40 4.00 -27.02 20.27
N ASP A 41 3.38 -26.97 21.46
CA ASP A 41 3.56 -26.11 22.67
C ASP A 41 4.90 -26.17 23.44
N ARG A 42 5.26 -25.09 24.16
CA ARG A 42 5.47 -25.13 25.63
C ARG A 42 5.59 -23.76 26.32
N SER A 43 4.98 -23.71 27.51
CA SER A 43 5.03 -22.71 28.58
C SER A 43 6.34 -22.74 29.41
N THR A 44 6.77 -21.59 29.97
CA THR A 44 7.17 -21.33 31.38
C THR A 44 7.97 -20.02 31.58
N VAL A 45 7.83 -19.43 32.79
CA VAL A 45 8.62 -18.34 33.46
C VAL A 45 8.20 -16.89 33.09
N SER A 46 7.52 -16.05 33.90
CA SER A 46 7.48 -15.68 35.34
C SER A 46 8.44 -14.55 35.77
N SER A 47 7.84 -13.36 35.99
CA SER A 47 8.15 -12.36 37.06
C SER A 47 9.47 -11.55 36.92
N GLN A 48 9.64 -10.25 37.23
CA GLN A 48 8.97 -9.22 38.06
C GLN A 48 9.36 -7.80 37.56
N ASN A 49 8.50 -6.81 37.81
CA ASN A 49 8.73 -5.34 37.86
C ASN A 49 8.86 -4.94 39.37
N PRO A 50 9.30 -3.72 39.83
CA PRO A 50 8.70 -2.42 39.41
C PRO A 50 9.44 -1.05 39.70
N LEU A 51 8.80 0.05 39.22
CA LEU A 51 8.74 1.47 39.73
C LEU A 51 10.00 2.39 39.58
N THR A 52 9.97 3.72 39.34
CA THR A 52 8.97 4.80 39.58
C THR A 52 9.26 6.11 38.77
N THR A 53 8.17 6.79 38.37
CA THR A 53 7.83 8.22 38.10
C THR A 53 8.77 9.42 38.32
N ALA A 54 8.66 10.45 37.44
CA ALA A 54 8.42 11.88 37.75
C ALA A 54 8.03 12.71 36.50
N SER A 55 7.24 13.77 36.66
CA SER A 55 6.48 14.51 35.62
C SER A 55 6.74 16.03 35.57
N LEU A 56 6.40 16.65 34.41
CA LEU A 56 5.95 18.05 34.12
C LEU A 56 7.00 19.20 34.01
N PRO A 57 6.70 20.34 33.32
CA PRO A 57 5.42 20.82 32.76
C PRO A 57 5.41 21.35 31.29
N ILE A 58 4.19 21.72 30.87
CA ILE A 58 3.69 22.26 29.59
C ILE A 58 3.86 23.79 29.49
N SER A 59 4.04 24.33 28.27
CA SER A 59 3.59 25.68 27.90
C SER A 59 3.04 25.73 26.47
N LYS A 60 1.97 26.52 26.30
CA LYS A 60 1.17 26.73 25.08
C LYS A 60 1.70 27.91 24.26
N SER A 61 1.49 27.88 22.94
CA SER A 61 1.28 29.09 22.13
C SER A 61 0.42 28.80 20.91
N GLU A 62 -0.61 29.62 20.73
CA GLU A 62 -1.57 29.65 19.62
C GLU A 62 -0.97 30.36 18.39
N SER A 63 -1.38 29.98 17.16
CA SER A 63 -2.10 30.89 16.25
C SER A 63 -2.36 30.30 14.85
N SER A 64 -3.61 30.53 14.41
CA SER A 64 -4.10 30.86 13.05
C SER A 64 -4.11 29.82 11.91
N ASN A 65 -5.35 29.46 11.56
CA ASN A 65 -5.91 29.03 10.26
C ASN A 65 -5.21 29.59 9.01
N ASP A 66 -5.20 28.83 7.90
CA ASP A 66 -6.19 29.01 6.80
C ASP A 66 -5.99 28.04 5.59
N ASN A 67 -7.12 27.54 5.09
CA ASN A 67 -7.47 27.07 3.73
C ASN A 67 -6.76 25.91 2.99
N GLY A 68 -7.48 24.78 2.88
CA GLY A 68 -8.27 24.48 1.68
C GLY A 68 -7.68 23.57 0.59
N HIS A 69 -8.16 22.33 0.48
CA HIS A 69 -8.36 21.69 -0.83
C HIS A 69 -9.42 20.56 -0.80
N PRO A 70 -10.32 20.46 -1.80
CA PRO A 70 -11.51 19.62 -1.74
C PRO A 70 -11.35 18.28 -2.48
N TYR A 71 -12.06 17.26 -2.00
CA TYR A 71 -12.61 16.20 -2.85
C TYR A 71 -14.11 16.45 -3.01
N PRO A 72 -14.69 16.40 -4.22
CA PRO A 72 -16.12 16.56 -4.39
C PRO A 72 -16.87 15.28 -3.98
N ALA A 73 -17.91 15.47 -3.20
CA ALA A 73 -18.93 14.48 -2.92
C ALA A 73 -19.91 14.36 -4.11
N SER A 74 -20.29 13.11 -4.39
CA SER A 74 -21.54 12.60 -4.94
C SER A 74 -22.47 13.55 -5.73
N ALA A 75 -22.72 13.16 -6.98
CA ALA A 75 -23.72 13.74 -7.88
C ALA A 75 -25.15 13.68 -7.30
N PRO A 76 -25.98 14.73 -7.50
CA PRO A 76 -27.39 14.67 -7.16
C PRO A 76 -28.24 14.10 -8.31
N HIS A 77 -29.22 13.29 -7.92
CA HIS A 77 -30.41 12.98 -8.72
C HIS A 77 -31.27 14.23 -8.88
N THR A 78 -31.75 14.50 -10.10
CA THR A 78 -32.84 15.45 -10.34
C THR A 78 -33.91 14.83 -11.22
N THR A 79 -35.06 14.57 -10.60
CA THR A 79 -36.38 14.47 -11.22
C THR A 79 -36.95 15.86 -11.42
N THR A 80 -37.27 16.23 -12.67
CA THR A 80 -38.37 17.17 -13.00
C THR A 80 -38.69 17.13 -14.51
N THR A 81 -39.94 16.78 -14.80
CA THR A 81 -40.71 17.00 -16.06
C THR A 81 -41.59 18.26 -15.92
N PRO A 82 -42.38 18.70 -16.93
CA PRO A 82 -42.23 18.69 -18.40
C PRO A 82 -42.61 20.04 -19.08
N SER A 83 -42.36 20.21 -20.40
CA SER A 83 -43.35 20.66 -21.43
C SER A 83 -42.73 21.00 -22.80
N ASN A 84 -43.25 20.31 -23.84
CA ASN A 84 -43.62 20.67 -25.24
C ASN A 84 -42.86 21.80 -25.99
N ILE A 85 -42.51 21.75 -27.29
CA ILE A 85 -43.34 21.52 -28.50
C ILE A 85 -42.46 21.20 -29.75
N ALA A 86 -43.02 20.35 -30.63
CA ALA A 86 -42.86 20.21 -32.10
C ALA A 86 -41.64 19.51 -32.75
N GLY A 87 -41.95 18.41 -33.46
CA GLY A 87 -41.67 18.32 -34.90
C GLY A 87 -41.04 17.02 -35.43
N GLY A 88 -41.83 16.15 -36.07
CA GLY A 88 -41.38 15.45 -37.30
C GLY A 88 -41.14 13.93 -37.30
N SER A 89 -42.24 13.18 -37.53
CA SER A 89 -42.39 12.02 -38.45
C SER A 89 -41.58 10.70 -38.35
N ARG A 90 -42.37 9.64 -38.01
CA ARG A 90 -42.63 8.37 -38.74
C ARG A 90 -41.52 7.30 -38.88
N LYS A 91 -41.69 6.14 -38.23
CA LYS A 91 -42.32 4.91 -38.80
C LYS A 91 -42.47 3.80 -37.74
N ARG A 92 -43.43 2.91 -38.03
CA ARG A 92 -44.20 1.97 -37.19
C ARG A 92 -43.75 0.52 -37.46
N HIS A 93 -43.91 -0.39 -36.50
CA HIS A 93 -44.39 -1.80 -36.59
C HIS A 93 -44.07 -2.52 -35.26
N GLN A 94 -45.03 -2.67 -34.35
CA GLN A 94 -45.98 -3.80 -34.15
C GLN A 94 -45.36 -5.07 -33.52
N SER A 95 -45.66 -5.24 -32.21
CA SER A 95 -45.70 -6.48 -31.42
C SER A 95 -46.90 -7.37 -31.86
N PRO A 96 -47.17 -8.60 -31.31
CA PRO A 96 -47.52 -8.81 -29.88
C PRO A 96 -47.12 -10.20 -29.26
N SER A 97 -46.92 -10.29 -27.93
CA SER A 97 -47.73 -10.99 -26.88
C SER A 97 -47.74 -12.54 -26.97
N THR A 98 -47.58 -13.36 -25.91
CA THR A 98 -48.45 -13.64 -24.72
C THR A 98 -47.80 -14.85 -23.97
N ILE A 99 -47.62 -14.93 -22.64
CA ILE A 99 -48.53 -15.33 -21.51
C ILE A 99 -48.06 -16.65 -20.81
N GLU A 100 -48.05 -16.62 -19.46
CA GLU A 100 -48.14 -17.69 -18.42
C GLU A 100 -47.08 -18.81 -18.35
N GLY A 101 -46.73 -19.43 -17.22
CA GLY A 101 -47.26 -19.48 -15.84
C GLY A 101 -46.93 -20.87 -15.22
N ASP A 102 -46.84 -20.95 -13.88
CA ASP A 102 -46.63 -22.15 -13.01
C ASP A 102 -45.24 -22.83 -13.00
N GLY A 103 -44.65 -23.27 -11.88
CA GLY A 103 -45.14 -23.54 -10.52
C GLY A 103 -44.87 -25.00 -10.13
N SER A 104 -44.02 -25.26 -9.11
CA SER A 104 -44.19 -26.31 -8.07
C SER A 104 -42.88 -26.78 -7.39
N HIS A 105 -43.07 -27.19 -6.14
CA HIS A 105 -42.12 -27.49 -5.06
C HIS A 105 -41.74 -28.96 -4.91
N SER A 106 -40.58 -29.25 -4.28
CA SER A 106 -40.39 -30.16 -3.11
C SER A 106 -38.88 -30.29 -2.81
N ALA A 107 -38.35 -29.92 -1.63
CA ALA A 107 -38.30 -30.67 -0.35
C ALA A 107 -37.51 -32.01 -0.51
N LYS A 108 -36.57 -32.47 0.33
CA LYS A 108 -36.04 -32.18 1.68
C LYS A 108 -34.87 -33.19 1.87
N LEU A 109 -33.85 -32.91 2.69
CA LEU A 109 -33.37 -33.80 3.78
C LEU A 109 -31.96 -33.44 4.30
N SER A 110 -31.95 -33.33 5.62
CA SER A 110 -30.89 -33.14 6.61
C SER A 110 -29.99 -34.36 6.81
N ARG A 111 -28.77 -34.14 7.34
CA ARG A 111 -28.19 -34.97 8.41
C ARG A 111 -27.15 -34.20 9.23
N THR A 112 -27.29 -34.37 10.54
CA THR A 112 -26.52 -33.82 11.67
C THR A 112 -25.44 -34.79 12.14
N ALA A 113 -24.34 -34.29 12.74
CA ALA A 113 -23.73 -34.87 13.95
C ALA A 113 -22.67 -33.93 14.58
N ALA A 114 -22.80 -33.75 15.90
CA ALA A 114 -21.88 -33.20 16.91
C ALA A 114 -20.68 -34.16 17.16
N SER A 115 -19.69 -33.97 18.04
CA SER A 115 -18.95 -32.89 18.70
C SER A 115 -17.84 -33.61 19.47
N SER A 116 -16.61 -33.07 19.57
CA SER A 116 -15.72 -33.40 20.69
C SER A 116 -14.42 -32.55 20.71
N GLY A 117 -14.25 -31.78 21.78
CA GLY A 117 -13.09 -31.85 22.68
C GLY A 117 -11.71 -31.28 22.27
N SER A 118 -11.37 -30.16 22.90
CA SER A 118 -10.08 -29.82 23.53
C SER A 118 -8.85 -29.29 22.75
N THR A 119 -8.40 -28.14 23.29
CA THR A 119 -7.03 -27.69 23.59
C THR A 119 -6.13 -27.11 22.49
N ALA A 120 -5.66 -25.90 22.79
CA ALA A 120 -4.62 -25.13 22.12
C ALA A 120 -3.22 -25.69 22.38
N HIS A 121 -2.30 -25.52 21.42
CA HIS A 121 -1.02 -24.81 21.59
C HIS A 121 -0.14 -24.87 20.33
N ALA A 122 0.85 -23.95 20.27
CA ALA A 122 1.62 -23.38 19.16
C ALA A 122 3.01 -24.00 18.88
N GLY A 123 3.43 -24.17 17.59
CA GLY A 123 4.84 -24.30 17.15
C GLY A 123 5.12 -25.20 15.93
N GLY A 124 5.76 -24.68 14.86
CA GLY A 124 6.28 -25.46 13.70
C GLY A 124 6.66 -24.60 12.47
N GLY A 125 7.94 -24.59 12.07
CA GLY A 125 8.55 -23.64 11.13
C GLY A 125 8.20 -23.81 9.65
N GLY A 126 7.68 -22.74 9.05
CA GLY A 126 7.73 -22.48 7.61
C GLY A 126 8.54 -21.21 7.38
N GLY A 127 9.35 -21.16 6.31
CA GLY A 127 9.95 -19.91 5.85
C GLY A 127 8.86 -18.83 5.83
N ARG A 128 9.07 -17.72 6.55
CA ARG A 128 8.00 -16.72 6.69
C ARG A 128 7.59 -16.28 5.28
N PRO A 129 6.29 -16.22 4.96
CA PRO A 129 5.83 -15.71 3.67
C PRO A 129 6.53 -14.40 3.36
N PHE A 130 6.93 -14.17 2.09
CA PHE A 130 7.61 -12.93 1.69
C PHE A 130 6.81 -11.67 2.12
N GLU A 131 5.48 -11.77 2.12
CA GLU A 131 4.56 -10.72 2.63
C GLU A 131 4.85 -10.32 4.10
N ARG A 132 5.57 -11.14 4.87
CA ARG A 132 5.88 -10.90 6.30
C ARG A 132 7.36 -10.61 6.55
N VAL A 133 8.17 -10.43 5.50
CA VAL A 133 9.63 -10.26 5.64
C VAL A 133 10.00 -9.08 6.56
N PHE A 134 9.28 -7.96 6.44
CA PHE A 134 9.51 -6.76 7.23
C PHE A 134 9.22 -6.94 8.73
N ILE A 135 8.33 -7.86 9.11
CA ILE A 135 8.08 -8.18 10.51
C ILE A 135 9.36 -8.74 11.16
N GLY A 136 10.10 -9.58 10.43
CA GLY A 136 11.39 -10.11 10.90
C GLY A 136 12.44 -9.01 11.10
N TYR A 137 12.55 -8.11 10.12
CA TYR A 137 13.48 -6.98 10.16
C TYR A 137 13.17 -5.99 11.28
N CYS A 138 11.90 -5.68 11.53
CA CYS A 138 11.49 -4.78 12.60
C CYS A 138 11.79 -5.35 13.99
N ALA A 139 11.63 -6.67 14.15
CA ALA A 139 11.99 -7.36 15.39
C ALA A 139 13.51 -7.41 15.61
N ARG A 140 14.27 -7.70 14.54
CA ARG A 140 15.72 -7.91 14.57
C ARG A 140 16.43 -7.17 13.43
N PRO A 141 16.66 -5.85 13.57
CA PRO A 141 17.26 -5.04 12.53
C PRO A 141 18.65 -5.51 12.08
N GLU A 142 19.40 -6.17 12.97
CA GLU A 142 20.70 -6.78 12.69
C GLU A 142 20.65 -7.90 11.64
N THR A 143 19.46 -8.43 11.35
CA THR A 143 19.26 -9.46 10.31
C THR A 143 18.94 -8.89 8.93
N ILE A 144 18.82 -7.56 8.82
CA ILE A 144 18.56 -6.89 7.56
C ILE A 144 19.81 -7.00 6.67
N PRO A 145 19.70 -7.48 5.42
CA PRO A 145 20.82 -7.49 4.49
C PRO A 145 21.44 -6.10 4.32
N ALA A 146 22.78 -6.00 4.34
CA ALA A 146 23.50 -4.73 4.29
C ALA A 146 23.14 -3.84 3.08
N GLY A 147 22.79 -4.44 1.94
CA GLY A 147 22.39 -3.71 0.74
C GLY A 147 21.03 -3.00 0.86
N ILE A 148 20.18 -3.41 1.80
CA ILE A 148 18.86 -2.80 2.04
C ILE A 148 18.78 -2.08 3.40
N ALA A 149 19.63 -2.41 4.36
CA ALA A 149 19.70 -1.69 5.63
C ALA A 149 20.13 -0.24 5.39
N TYR A 150 19.43 0.71 6.01
CA TYR A 150 19.86 2.11 6.02
C TYR A 150 20.13 2.59 7.45
N TRP A 151 19.17 2.39 8.35
CA TRP A 151 19.25 2.88 9.72
C TRP A 151 18.20 2.22 10.62
N HIS A 152 18.41 2.18 11.94
CA HIS A 152 17.38 1.79 12.90
C HIS A 152 17.64 2.38 14.30
N ASP A 153 16.59 2.46 15.11
CA ASP A 153 16.65 2.75 16.55
C ASP A 153 15.73 1.79 17.33
N GLU A 154 15.34 2.16 18.55
CA GLU A 154 14.41 1.39 19.39
C GLU A 154 12.97 1.37 18.84
N GLN A 155 12.59 2.36 18.02
CA GLN A 155 11.21 2.59 17.58
C GLN A 155 10.99 2.36 16.09
N HIS A 156 12.03 2.46 15.27
CA HIS A 156 11.95 2.53 13.81
C HIS A 156 13.07 1.75 13.14
N VAL A 157 12.75 1.25 11.94
CA VAL A 157 13.70 0.72 10.96
C VAL A 157 13.53 1.50 9.67
N ILE A 158 14.65 1.83 9.03
CA ILE A 158 14.68 2.44 7.69
C ILE A 158 15.39 1.50 6.74
N LEU A 159 14.72 1.21 5.62
CA LEU A 159 15.22 0.35 4.55
C LEU A 159 15.36 1.15 3.25
N LYS A 160 16.37 0.82 2.45
CA LYS A 160 16.35 1.03 1.00
C LYS A 160 15.43 -0.02 0.40
N ASP A 161 14.44 0.40 -0.39
CA ASP A 161 13.55 -0.56 -1.06
C ASP A 161 14.39 -1.43 -2.02
N ALA A 162 14.29 -2.75 -1.89
CA ALA A 162 15.07 -3.70 -2.70
C ALA A 162 14.71 -3.66 -4.21
N TYR A 163 13.54 -3.10 -4.54
CA TYR A 163 13.00 -2.95 -5.88
C TYR A 163 12.55 -1.50 -6.11
N PRO A 164 13.47 -0.53 -6.10
CA PRO A 164 13.13 0.89 -6.05
C PRO A 164 12.33 1.32 -7.29
N LYS A 165 11.26 2.10 -7.10
CA LYS A 165 10.39 2.57 -8.19
C LYS A 165 10.79 3.95 -8.74
N ALA A 166 11.75 4.58 -8.08
CA ALA A 166 12.43 5.82 -8.47
C ALA A 166 13.92 5.70 -8.08
N LYS A 167 14.74 6.70 -8.40
CA LYS A 167 16.18 6.74 -8.06
C LYS A 167 16.40 6.58 -6.56
N VAL A 168 15.55 7.20 -5.75
CA VAL A 168 15.55 7.04 -4.30
C VAL A 168 14.19 6.54 -3.86
N HIS A 169 14.17 5.39 -3.19
CA HIS A 169 12.96 4.80 -2.62
C HIS A 169 13.31 4.14 -1.29
N MET A 170 12.83 4.76 -0.21
CA MET A 170 13.08 4.35 1.17
C MET A 170 11.78 3.95 1.84
N LEU A 171 11.89 3.10 2.85
CA LEU A 171 10.77 2.64 3.68
C LEU A 171 11.09 2.96 5.13
N VAL A 172 10.20 3.66 5.82
CA VAL A 172 10.25 3.88 7.28
C VAL A 172 9.20 2.98 7.91
N LEU A 173 9.63 2.09 8.80
CA LEU A 173 8.78 1.10 9.45
C LEU A 173 8.82 1.31 10.96
N PRO A 174 7.69 1.22 11.67
CA PRO A 174 7.71 1.12 13.12
C PRO A 174 8.28 -0.25 13.51
N ARG A 175 8.95 -0.34 14.65
CA ARG A 175 9.36 -1.64 15.22
C ARG A 175 8.21 -2.36 15.90
N GLN A 176 7.24 -1.60 16.43
CA GLN A 176 5.98 -2.16 16.88
C GLN A 176 5.23 -2.80 15.70
N ARG A 177 4.65 -3.98 15.94
CA ARG A 177 3.91 -4.70 14.91
C ARG A 177 2.56 -4.04 14.64
N ILE A 178 2.43 -3.52 13.43
CA ILE A 178 1.19 -3.02 12.82
C ILE A 178 1.23 -3.52 11.39
N ASP A 179 0.25 -4.28 10.92
CA ASP A 179 0.39 -4.96 9.63
C ASP A 179 0.03 -4.02 8.47
N LYS A 180 -1.01 -3.18 8.59
CA LYS A 180 -1.52 -2.28 7.54
C LYS A 180 -2.06 -0.95 8.10
N VAL A 181 -2.30 0.04 7.23
CA VAL A 181 -2.96 1.31 7.62
C VAL A 181 -4.36 1.10 8.20
N THR A 182 -5.05 0.04 7.79
CA THR A 182 -6.39 -0.31 8.29
C THR A 182 -6.42 -0.80 9.73
N ASP A 183 -5.26 -1.05 10.32
CA ASP A 183 -5.12 -1.48 11.72
C ASP A 183 -4.96 -0.27 12.66
N LEU A 184 -4.93 0.96 12.13
CA LEU A 184 -4.74 2.18 12.89
C LEU A 184 -6.07 2.74 13.40
N SER A 185 -6.12 3.01 14.70
CA SER A 185 -7.31 3.57 15.37
C SER A 185 -6.98 4.47 16.56
N GLY A 186 -7.90 5.40 16.83
CA GLY A 186 -7.86 6.35 17.93
C GLY A 186 -6.58 7.20 18.00
N ALA A 187 -6.35 7.79 19.17
CA ALA A 187 -5.16 8.61 19.43
C ALA A 187 -3.85 7.81 19.28
N GLY A 188 -3.86 6.51 19.56
CA GLY A 188 -2.68 5.65 19.39
C GLY A 188 -2.26 5.54 17.91
N GLY A 189 -3.23 5.28 17.02
CA GLY A 189 -2.99 5.21 15.58
C GLY A 189 -2.49 6.53 15.01
N ILE A 190 -3.05 7.66 15.45
CA ILE A 190 -2.59 9.01 15.06
C ILE A 190 -1.11 9.19 15.45
N ARG A 191 -0.76 8.93 16.71
CA ARG A 191 0.64 9.06 17.17
C ARG A 191 1.60 8.18 16.39
N PHE A 192 1.20 6.97 15.99
CA PHE A 192 2.06 6.13 15.13
C PHE A 192 2.34 6.78 13.79
N VAL A 193 1.33 7.36 13.14
CA VAL A 193 1.53 8.04 11.85
C VAL A 193 2.41 9.27 12.03
N GLU A 194 2.19 10.07 13.08
CA GLU A 194 3.01 11.25 13.39
C GLU A 194 4.48 10.89 13.61
N GLN A 195 4.78 9.85 14.39
CA GLN A 195 6.15 9.37 14.61
C GLN A 195 6.84 8.90 13.32
N LEU A 196 6.11 8.21 12.44
CA LEU A 196 6.62 7.82 11.13
C LEU A 196 6.90 9.04 10.25
N VAL A 197 6.02 10.05 10.25
CA VAL A 197 6.18 11.30 9.51
C VAL A 197 7.36 12.10 10.03
N GLU A 198 7.54 12.20 11.36
CA GLU A 198 8.70 12.85 11.97
C GLU A 198 9.99 12.19 11.52
N ARG A 199 10.09 10.86 11.64
CA ARG A 199 11.26 10.10 11.20
C ARG A 199 11.49 10.21 9.69
N ALA A 200 10.43 10.22 8.89
CA ALA A 200 10.51 10.39 7.45
C ALA A 200 10.98 11.80 7.06
N THR A 201 10.54 12.83 7.77
CA THR A 201 10.94 14.23 7.54
C THR A 201 12.44 14.40 7.80
N TRP A 202 12.92 13.86 8.93
CA TRP A 202 14.37 13.79 9.22
C TRP A 202 15.16 13.10 8.11
N LEU A 203 14.62 12.02 7.52
CA LEU A 203 15.28 11.34 6.41
C LEU A 203 15.27 12.19 5.13
N VAL A 204 14.12 12.80 4.79
CA VAL A 204 13.98 13.65 3.60
C VAL A 204 14.95 14.83 3.64
N GLU A 205 15.18 15.46 4.78
CA GLU A 205 16.18 16.53 4.91
C GLU A 205 17.60 16.08 4.54
N ARG A 206 17.98 14.85 4.92
CA ARG A 206 19.27 14.26 4.55
C ARG A 206 19.31 13.91 3.07
N LEU A 207 18.25 13.28 2.57
CA LEU A 207 18.14 12.92 1.16
C LEU A 207 18.18 14.15 0.24
N LYS A 208 17.60 15.28 0.65
CA LYS A 208 17.67 16.54 -0.10
C LYS A 208 19.08 17.13 -0.13
N LYS A 209 19.91 16.89 0.88
CA LYS A 209 21.33 17.30 0.86
C LYS A 209 22.15 16.41 -0.08
N GLU A 210 21.89 15.10 -0.09
CA GLU A 210 22.58 14.14 -0.95
C GLU A 210 22.11 14.21 -2.41
N TRP A 211 20.82 14.49 -2.62
CA TRP A 211 20.16 14.52 -3.92
C TRP A 211 19.37 15.84 -4.10
N PRO A 212 20.05 16.99 -4.18
CA PRO A 212 19.41 18.32 -4.20
C PRO A 212 18.52 18.57 -5.42
N MET A 213 18.67 17.77 -6.48
CA MET A 213 17.85 17.86 -7.68
C MET A 213 16.53 17.06 -7.58
N LEU A 214 16.39 16.19 -6.58
CA LEU A 214 15.24 15.30 -6.46
C LEU A 214 14.18 15.90 -5.52
N GLU A 215 12.94 15.87 -5.98
CA GLU A 215 11.78 16.12 -5.14
C GLU A 215 11.27 14.80 -4.55
N PHE A 216 10.86 14.84 -3.30
CA PHE A 216 10.41 13.67 -2.54
C PHE A 216 8.96 13.81 -2.13
N LYS A 217 8.28 12.68 -2.02
CA LYS A 217 6.99 12.58 -1.33
C LYS A 217 6.98 11.36 -0.42
N MET A 218 6.06 11.37 0.53
CA MET A 218 5.84 10.23 1.42
C MET A 218 4.37 9.82 1.49
N GLY A 219 4.13 8.56 1.80
CA GLY A 219 2.78 8.03 1.89
C GLY A 219 2.72 6.51 2.03
N PHE A 220 1.50 6.02 2.24
CA PHE A 220 1.20 4.60 2.39
C PHE A 220 0.48 4.08 1.16
N HIS A 221 0.61 2.78 0.86
CA HIS A 221 -0.32 2.13 -0.05
C HIS A 221 -1.64 1.81 0.66
N ALA A 222 -2.78 2.17 0.06
CA ALA A 222 -4.10 1.88 0.60
C ALA A 222 -4.33 0.37 0.83
N ILE A 223 -3.83 -0.45 -0.08
CA ILE A 223 -3.84 -1.92 0.02
C ILE A 223 -2.38 -2.40 -0.16
N PRO A 224 -1.63 -2.64 0.94
CA PRO A 224 -0.20 -2.93 0.85
C PRO A 224 0.06 -4.37 0.38
N SER A 225 1.11 -4.54 -0.44
CA SER A 225 1.57 -5.84 -0.94
C SER A 225 2.42 -6.64 0.06
N ILE A 226 2.90 -5.99 1.12
CA ILE A 226 3.72 -6.58 2.18
C ILE A 226 3.14 -6.08 3.52
N LEU A 227 3.01 -6.97 4.50
CA LEU A 227 2.64 -6.66 5.88
C LEU A 227 3.82 -6.07 6.64
N GLN A 228 3.52 -5.51 7.81
CA GLN A 228 4.29 -4.50 8.51
C GLN A 228 4.12 -3.15 7.80
N LEU A 229 3.39 -2.25 8.45
CA LEU A 229 3.16 -0.88 8.04
C LEU A 229 4.50 -0.23 7.67
N HIS A 230 4.54 0.39 6.50
CA HIS A 230 5.74 1.07 6.02
C HIS A 230 5.33 2.35 5.30
N LEU A 231 5.91 3.47 5.75
CA LEU A 231 5.79 4.75 5.09
C LEU A 231 6.84 4.82 3.98
N HIS A 232 6.39 4.92 2.74
CA HIS A 232 7.29 5.12 1.61
C HIS A 232 7.81 6.56 1.65
N ILE A 233 9.09 6.75 1.32
CA ILE A 233 9.67 8.02 0.88
C ILE A 233 10.25 7.77 -0.50
N ILE A 234 9.77 8.48 -1.50
CA ILE A 234 10.09 8.18 -2.89
C ILE A 234 10.34 9.48 -3.66
N SER A 235 11.39 9.47 -4.49
CA SER A 235 11.67 10.58 -5.39
C SER A 235 10.69 10.60 -6.58
N GLN A 236 10.34 11.79 -7.06
CA GLN A 236 9.17 11.98 -7.95
C GLN A 236 9.48 11.90 -9.45
N GLU A 237 10.74 11.64 -9.83
CA GLU A 237 11.14 11.45 -11.23
C GLU A 237 10.86 10.03 -11.74
N PHE A 238 10.75 9.04 -10.84
CA PHE A 238 10.38 7.65 -11.17
C PHE A 238 11.25 6.99 -12.26
N CYS A 239 12.52 7.38 -12.34
CA CYS A 239 13.47 6.87 -13.33
C CYS A 239 14.24 5.66 -12.77
N ALA A 240 13.55 4.53 -12.59
CA ALA A 240 14.14 3.30 -12.06
C ALA A 240 13.86 2.05 -12.92
N ASP A 241 14.78 1.10 -12.87
CA ASP A 241 14.67 -0.16 -13.62
C ASP A 241 13.57 -1.09 -13.09
N ALA A 242 13.29 -1.06 -11.79
CA ALA A 242 12.24 -1.89 -11.18
C ALA A 242 10.80 -1.35 -11.39
N LEU A 243 10.65 -0.14 -11.94
CA LEU A 243 9.36 0.40 -12.39
C LEU A 243 8.92 -0.27 -13.71
N LYS A 244 8.40 -1.49 -13.62
CA LYS A 244 8.12 -2.34 -14.80
C LYS A 244 6.66 -2.46 -15.21
N LYS A 245 5.72 -2.31 -14.26
CA LYS A 245 4.30 -2.61 -14.47
C LYS A 245 3.45 -1.35 -14.26
N LYS A 246 2.31 -1.28 -14.96
CA LYS A 246 1.29 -0.23 -14.77
C LYS A 246 0.85 -0.11 -13.30
N GLN A 247 0.75 -1.27 -12.63
CA GLN A 247 0.43 -1.34 -11.20
C GLN A 247 1.47 -0.64 -10.32
N HIS A 248 2.77 -0.80 -10.63
CA HIS A 248 3.84 -0.12 -9.92
C HIS A 248 3.80 1.39 -10.14
N TRP A 249 3.31 1.86 -11.29
CA TRP A 249 3.15 3.29 -11.53
C TRP A 249 1.97 3.84 -10.74
N ASN A 250 0.79 3.26 -10.98
CA ASN A 250 -0.46 3.73 -10.43
C ASN A 250 -0.50 3.67 -8.89
N SER A 251 0.21 2.73 -8.26
CA SER A 251 0.27 2.63 -6.81
C SER A 251 0.91 3.85 -6.14
N PHE A 252 1.77 4.60 -6.86
CA PHE A 252 2.40 5.81 -6.34
C PHE A 252 1.83 7.10 -6.93
N THR A 253 1.12 7.05 -8.07
CA THR A 253 0.70 8.25 -8.83
C THR A 253 -0.82 8.45 -8.89
N THR A 254 -1.57 7.68 -8.10
CA THR A 254 -3.01 7.83 -7.90
C THR A 254 -3.33 7.97 -6.40
N PRO A 255 -4.58 8.28 -6.00
CA PRO A 255 -4.98 8.28 -4.59
C PRO A 255 -4.76 6.95 -3.86
N PHE A 256 -4.42 5.86 -4.55
CA PHE A 256 -3.92 4.63 -3.92
C PHE A 256 -2.70 4.88 -3.02
N PHE A 257 -1.91 5.91 -3.31
CA PHE A 257 -0.84 6.42 -2.46
C PHE A 257 -1.40 7.45 -1.47
N LEU A 258 -1.71 6.98 -0.27
CA LEU A 258 -2.32 7.76 0.79
C LEU A 258 -1.32 8.74 1.40
N ASN A 259 -1.68 10.01 1.41
CA ASN A 259 -0.98 11.03 2.19
C ASN A 259 -1.11 10.71 3.69
N PRO A 260 -0.04 10.79 4.50
CA PRO A 260 -0.12 10.54 5.94
C PRO A 260 -1.14 11.42 6.68
N GLN A 261 -1.28 12.69 6.29
CA GLN A 261 -2.27 13.61 6.87
C GLN A 261 -3.70 13.11 6.61
N PHE A 262 -3.98 12.62 5.40
CA PHE A 262 -5.30 12.04 5.09
C PHE A 262 -5.63 10.84 5.99
N VAL A 263 -4.63 10.02 6.36
CA VAL A 263 -4.80 8.91 7.30
C VAL A 263 -5.13 9.45 8.70
N ILE A 264 -4.38 10.44 9.18
CA ILE A 264 -4.61 11.11 10.48
C ILE A 264 -6.03 11.69 10.53
N ASP A 265 -6.41 12.48 9.52
CA ASP A 265 -7.72 13.15 9.47
C ASP A 265 -8.87 12.14 9.47
N ASN A 266 -8.71 11.00 8.78
CA ASN A 266 -9.71 9.93 8.80
C ASN A 266 -9.83 9.29 10.19
N ILE A 267 -8.72 9.03 10.88
CA ILE A 267 -8.74 8.48 12.24
C ILE A 267 -9.36 9.49 13.22
N GLN A 268 -9.02 10.77 13.11
CA GLN A 268 -9.61 11.83 13.93
C GLN A 268 -11.13 11.91 13.75
N THR A 269 -11.59 11.85 12.50
CA THR A 269 -13.01 12.02 12.16
C THR A 269 -13.84 10.76 12.45
N LYS A 270 -13.29 9.57 12.18
CA LYS A 270 -14.04 8.29 12.21
C LYS A 270 -13.64 7.36 13.36
N GLY A 271 -12.66 7.75 14.16
CA GLY A 271 -12.05 6.92 15.20
C GLY A 271 -11.10 5.83 14.69
N SER A 272 -11.10 5.52 13.38
CA SER A 272 -10.20 4.55 12.76
C SER A 272 -9.99 4.83 11.28
N PHE A 273 -8.88 4.36 10.73
CA PHE A 273 -8.71 4.31 9.28
C PHE A 273 -9.28 3.00 8.77
N SER A 274 -10.48 3.02 8.20
CA SER A 274 -11.11 1.84 7.61
C SER A 274 -11.56 2.12 6.18
N LEU A 275 -11.52 1.07 5.36
CA LEU A 275 -11.99 1.11 3.98
C LEU A 275 -13.28 0.31 3.89
N THR A 276 -14.33 0.91 3.34
CA THR A 276 -15.54 0.15 2.99
C THR A 276 -15.24 -0.85 1.85
N ALA A 277 -16.14 -1.81 1.64
CA ALA A 277 -16.04 -2.73 0.51
C ALA A 277 -15.94 -1.98 -0.83
N GLN A 278 -16.74 -0.92 -1.00
CA GLN A 278 -16.72 -0.07 -2.19
C GLN A 278 -15.38 0.67 -2.33
N GLN A 279 -14.88 1.32 -1.27
CA GLN A 279 -13.59 2.01 -1.32
C GLN A 279 -12.44 1.05 -1.64
N THR A 280 -12.49 -0.16 -1.09
CA THR A 280 -11.49 -1.20 -1.37
C THR A 280 -11.50 -1.56 -2.85
N GLU A 281 -12.68 -1.73 -3.46
CA GLU A 281 -12.79 -2.01 -4.88
C GLU A 281 -12.36 -0.81 -5.75
N ASP A 282 -12.72 0.41 -5.35
CA ASP A 282 -12.28 1.63 -6.03
C ASP A 282 -10.74 1.72 -6.06
N PHE A 283 -10.08 1.41 -4.94
CA PHE A 283 -8.61 1.37 -4.88
C PHE A 283 -8.01 0.26 -5.75
N ARG A 284 -8.61 -0.93 -5.79
CA ARG A 284 -8.16 -2.01 -6.70
C ARG A 284 -8.29 -1.59 -8.16
N ALA A 285 -9.37 -0.91 -8.53
CA ALA A 285 -9.58 -0.38 -9.87
C ALA A 285 -8.56 0.73 -10.23
N MET A 286 -8.08 1.52 -9.27
CA MET A 286 -7.04 2.54 -9.53
C MET A 286 -5.74 1.93 -10.07
N ILE A 287 -5.37 0.74 -9.60
CA ILE A 287 -4.13 0.06 -9.96
C ILE A 287 -4.10 -0.35 -11.45
N SER A 288 -5.25 -0.55 -12.09
CA SER A 288 -5.37 -0.93 -13.50
C SER A 288 -5.65 0.23 -14.45
N ARG A 289 -5.85 1.46 -13.94
CA ARG A 289 -6.13 2.66 -14.75
C ARG A 289 -5.06 2.94 -15.80
N ASP A 290 -5.46 3.66 -16.84
CA ASP A 290 -4.54 4.12 -17.87
C ASP A 290 -3.45 5.04 -17.32
N LEU A 291 -2.27 4.90 -17.93
CA LEU A 291 -1.10 5.66 -17.50
C LEU A 291 -1.35 7.14 -17.78
N LYS A 292 -1.06 7.96 -16.78
CA LYS A 292 -0.99 9.41 -16.87
C LYS A 292 0.33 9.86 -16.25
N CYS A 293 1.04 10.76 -16.92
CA CYS A 293 2.24 11.37 -16.37
C CYS A 293 1.93 12.11 -15.05
N ASN A 294 2.87 12.09 -14.10
CA ASN A 294 2.74 12.83 -12.84
C ASN A 294 3.20 14.30 -12.96
N GLN A 295 3.81 14.68 -14.09
CA GLN A 295 4.43 15.99 -14.29
C GLN A 295 3.76 16.80 -15.42
N CYS A 296 2.93 16.17 -16.25
CA CYS A 296 2.19 16.83 -17.32
C CYS A 296 0.91 16.06 -17.68
N ASN A 297 0.21 16.49 -18.74
CA ASN A 297 -1.05 15.89 -19.17
C ASN A 297 -0.91 14.68 -20.11
N GLU A 298 0.33 14.26 -20.43
CA GLU A 298 0.59 13.13 -21.33
C GLU A 298 0.01 11.81 -20.78
N ARG A 299 -0.52 10.98 -21.69
CA ARG A 299 -1.11 9.67 -21.38
C ARG A 299 -0.42 8.56 -22.18
N PRO A 300 0.74 8.07 -21.71
CA PRO A 300 1.51 7.08 -22.45
C PRO A 300 0.74 5.76 -22.62
N LYS A 301 0.78 5.19 -23.82
CA LYS A 301 0.05 3.94 -24.14
C LYS A 301 0.55 2.70 -23.40
N ASN A 302 1.81 2.69 -22.94
CA ASN A 302 2.43 1.55 -22.26
C ASN A 302 3.61 1.99 -21.37
N MET A 303 4.10 1.07 -20.55
CA MET A 303 5.21 1.33 -19.61
C MET A 303 6.51 1.79 -20.31
N PRO A 304 6.96 1.21 -21.44
CA PRO A 304 8.13 1.73 -22.16
C PRO A 304 7.98 3.19 -22.59
N ALA A 305 6.82 3.56 -23.15
CA ALA A 305 6.54 4.94 -23.54
C ALA A 305 6.54 5.89 -22.32
N LEU A 306 5.94 5.46 -21.21
CA LEU A 306 5.97 6.22 -19.96
C LEU A 306 7.40 6.39 -19.43
N LYS A 307 8.21 5.32 -19.37
CA LYS A 307 9.59 5.40 -18.87
C LYS A 307 10.44 6.36 -19.70
N ARG A 308 10.32 6.32 -21.02
CA ARG A 308 11.01 7.28 -21.89
C ARG A 308 10.56 8.71 -21.60
N HIS A 309 9.26 8.93 -21.48
CA HIS A 309 8.72 10.25 -21.18
C HIS A 309 9.15 10.79 -19.80
N LEU A 310 9.23 9.94 -18.78
CA LEU A 310 9.75 10.31 -17.46
C LEU A 310 11.24 10.67 -17.52
N GLN A 311 12.02 9.94 -18.33
CA GLN A 311 13.43 10.25 -18.56
C GLN A 311 13.60 11.63 -19.22
N GLU A 312 12.79 11.96 -20.22
CA GLU A 312 12.80 13.30 -20.86
C GLU A 312 12.50 14.42 -19.86
N HIS A 313 11.58 14.21 -18.92
CA HIS A 313 11.34 15.13 -17.82
C HIS A 313 12.56 15.29 -16.93
N PHE A 314 13.16 14.18 -16.50
CA PHE A 314 14.33 14.20 -15.62
C PHE A 314 15.53 14.89 -16.28
N ASP A 315 15.85 14.57 -17.53
CA ASP A 315 16.97 15.14 -18.26
C ASP A 315 16.81 16.66 -18.43
N ARG A 316 15.59 17.13 -18.71
CA ARG A 316 15.27 18.55 -18.78
C ARG A 316 15.47 19.25 -17.43
N THR A 317 15.03 18.66 -16.33
CA THR A 317 15.25 19.22 -14.98
C THR A 317 16.72 19.30 -14.64
N VAL A 318 17.51 18.26 -14.95
CA VAL A 318 18.96 18.26 -14.73
C VAL A 318 19.63 19.39 -15.53
N LYS A 319 19.30 19.50 -16.83
CA LYS A 319 19.85 20.55 -17.68
C LYS A 319 19.53 21.96 -17.17
N GLN A 320 18.27 22.22 -16.81
CA GLN A 320 17.85 23.53 -16.29
C GLN A 320 18.59 23.93 -15.01
N ARG A 321 18.85 22.99 -14.09
CA ARG A 321 19.59 23.28 -12.86
C ARG A 321 21.08 23.53 -13.10
N GLN A 322 21.70 22.75 -13.98
CA GLN A 322 23.10 22.98 -14.37
C GLN A 322 23.31 24.36 -14.99
N GLU A 323 22.36 24.81 -15.83
CA GLU A 323 22.38 26.15 -16.42
C GLU A 323 22.19 27.25 -15.36
N GLN A 324 21.34 27.03 -14.35
CA GLN A 324 21.15 27.98 -13.24
C GLN A 324 22.39 28.11 -12.36
N ASP A 325 23.01 26.99 -11.99
CA ASP A 325 24.21 27.00 -11.14
C ASP A 325 25.41 27.63 -11.85
N ALA A 326 25.52 27.49 -13.18
CA ALA A 326 26.57 28.11 -13.99
C ALA A 326 26.43 29.62 -14.13
N VAL A 327 25.25 30.19 -13.87
CA VAL A 327 24.99 31.64 -13.94
C VAL A 327 25.24 32.34 -12.60
N VAL A 328 25.33 31.59 -11.50
CA VAL A 328 25.52 32.12 -10.13
C VAL A 328 27.01 32.15 -9.71
N LEU A 329 27.89 31.51 -10.48
CA LEU A 329 29.36 31.53 -10.31
C LEU A 329 30.01 32.63 -11.17
#